data_AF-A0A833TCR0-F1
#
_entry.id   AF-A0A833TCR0-F1
#
_cell.length_a   1.000
_cell.length_b   1.000
_cell.length_c   1.000
_cell.angle_alpha   90.00
_cell.angle_beta   90.00
_cell.angle_gamma   90.00
#
_symmetry.space_group_name_H-M   'P 1'
#
loop_
_entity.id
_entity.type
_entity.pdbx_description
1 polymer ?
#
loop_
_entity_poly.entity_id
_entity_poly.type
_entity_poly.pdbx_seq_one_letter_code
_entity_poly.pdbx_strand_id
1 'polypeptide(L)'
;MENGAKGCEVIVSGKLRAQRAKSMKFKDGYMISSGQPVKEYIDSAVRHVLLRQGVLGIKVKIMLDWDPKGKVGPTTPLPDLVTIHTPKEEEYNPIEVTTPAEIPVA
;
A
#
# COMPACT_ATOMS: atom_id res chain seq x y z
N MET A 1 -1.78 -12.29 -0.44
CA MET A 1 -1.90 -11.39 0.72
C MET A 1 -0.78 -11.59 1.72
N GLU A 2 -0.38 -12.83 2.00
CA GLU A 2 0.62 -13.17 3.03
C GLU A 2 1.98 -12.47 2.87
N ASN A 3 2.33 -12.03 1.65
CA ASN A 3 3.57 -11.31 1.35
C ASN A 3 3.44 -9.77 1.42
N GLY A 4 2.43 -9.25 2.12
CA GLY A 4 2.26 -7.81 2.34
C GLY A 4 1.60 -7.04 1.18
N ALA A 5 0.94 -7.71 0.24
CA ALA A 5 0.15 -7.03 -0.78
C ALA A 5 -1.22 -6.61 -0.22
N LYS A 6 -1.60 -5.35 -0.41
CA LYS A 6 -2.87 -4.78 0.08
C LYS A 6 -4.09 -5.31 -0.67
N GLY A 7 -3.91 -5.73 -1.91
CA GLY A 7 -4.92 -6.42 -2.70
C GLY A 7 -4.40 -7.02 -3.99
N CYS A 8 -5.21 -7.88 -4.59
CA CYS A 8 -4.88 -8.59 -5.81
C CYS A 8 -6.13 -8.76 -6.69
N GLU A 9 -5.94 -8.63 -7.99
CA GLU A 9 -6.96 -8.94 -8.99
C GLU A 9 -6.35 -9.87 -10.06
N VAL A 10 -6.92 -11.06 -10.20
CA VAL A 10 -6.55 -12.04 -11.22
C VAL A 10 -7.69 -12.18 -12.21
N ILE A 11 -7.41 -11.92 -13.48
CA ILE A 11 -8.33 -12.09 -14.59
C ILE A 11 -7.84 -13.24 -15.45
N VAL A 12 -8.65 -14.29 -15.54
CA VAL A 12 -8.40 -15.44 -16.41
C VAL A 12 -9.37 -15.35 -17.58
N SER A 13 -8.86 -15.20 -18.79
CA SER A 13 -9.64 -15.04 -20.02
C SER A 13 -9.31 -16.10 -21.06
N GLY A 14 -10.34 -16.60 -21.74
CA GLY A 14 -10.20 -17.53 -22.86
C GLY A 14 -11.23 -18.64 -22.83
N LYS A 15 -10.94 -19.77 -23.47
CA LYS A 15 -11.84 -20.94 -23.51
C LYS A 15 -11.64 -21.77 -22.24
N LEU A 16 -12.33 -21.41 -21.14
CA LEU A 16 -12.13 -22.09 -19.86
C LEU A 16 -12.78 -23.49 -19.82
N ARG A 17 -14.10 -23.55 -20.04
CA ARG A 17 -14.85 -24.83 -19.99
C ARG A 17 -15.61 -25.12 -21.29
N ALA A 18 -16.00 -24.08 -22.02
CA ALA A 18 -16.76 -24.18 -23.26
C ALA A 18 -15.99 -23.59 -24.44
N GLN A 19 -16.48 -23.81 -25.66
CA GLN A 19 -15.87 -23.26 -26.89
C GLN A 19 -15.87 -21.73 -26.96
N ARG A 20 -16.79 -21.07 -26.25
CA ARG A 20 -16.86 -19.62 -26.18
C ARG A 20 -15.89 -19.09 -25.13
N ALA A 21 -15.21 -17.99 -25.46
CA ALA A 21 -14.37 -17.30 -24.51
C ALA A 21 -15.20 -16.73 -23.34
N LYS A 22 -14.70 -16.91 -22.11
CA LYS A 22 -15.23 -16.32 -20.89
C LYS A 22 -14.08 -15.67 -20.13
N SER A 23 -14.37 -14.61 -19.39
CA SER A 23 -13.41 -13.98 -18.48
C SER A 23 -13.90 -14.15 -17.05
N MET A 24 -13.10 -14.81 -16.23
CA MET A 24 -13.32 -14.91 -14.79
C MET A 24 -12.43 -13.89 -14.10
N LYS A 25 -13.03 -13.05 -13.26
CA LYS A 25 -12.31 -12.06 -12.46
C LYS A 25 -12.39 -12.49 -11.00
N PHE A 26 -11.23 -12.63 -10.39
CA PHE A 26 -11.08 -12.88 -8.96
C PHE A 26 -10.42 -11.64 -8.38
N LYS A 27 -11.10 -11.00 -7.43
CA LYS A 27 -10.59 -9.83 -6.72
C LYS A 27 -10.57 -10.17 -5.24
N ASP A 28 -9.50 -9.78 -4.57
CA ASP A 28 -9.35 -9.93 -3.14
C ASP A 28 -8.58 -8.73 -2.57
N GLY A 29 -9.03 -8.23 -1.42
CA GLY A 29 -8.46 -7.04 -0.78
C GLY A 29 -8.82 -5.71 -1.43
N TYR A 30 -7.97 -4.71 -1.18
CA TYR A 30 -8.18 -3.35 -1.65
C TYR A 30 -7.51 -3.12 -3.01
N MET A 31 -8.26 -2.57 -3.98
CA MET A 31 -7.78 -2.39 -5.35
C MET A 31 -8.25 -1.05 -5.91
N ILE A 32 -7.31 -0.17 -6.21
CA ILE A 32 -7.57 1.11 -6.88
C ILE A 32 -7.69 0.87 -8.40
N SER A 33 -8.67 1.48 -9.07
CA SER A 33 -8.89 1.26 -10.50
C SER A 33 -8.61 2.49 -11.37
N SER A 34 -8.47 3.67 -10.77
CA SER A 34 -8.36 4.96 -11.48
C SER A 34 -7.35 5.91 -10.83
N GLY A 35 -6.83 6.85 -11.63
CA GLY A 35 -5.93 7.92 -11.18
C GLY A 35 -4.44 7.59 -11.33
N GLN A 36 -3.60 8.55 -10.93
CA GLN A 36 -2.14 8.38 -10.90
C GLN A 36 -1.67 7.26 -9.95
N PRO A 37 -2.30 7.02 -8.78
CA PRO A 37 -1.90 5.93 -7.87
C PRO A 37 -1.95 4.55 -8.53
N VAL A 38 -2.76 4.34 -9.56
CA VAL A 38 -2.77 3.06 -10.31
C VAL A 38 -1.42 2.76 -10.92
N LYS A 39 -0.71 3.76 -11.44
CA LYS A 39 0.59 3.53 -12.10
C LYS A 39 1.71 3.29 -11.10
N GLU A 40 1.59 3.89 -9.91
CA GLU A 40 2.61 3.82 -8.87
C GLU A 40 2.43 2.58 -7.99
N TYR A 41 1.19 2.29 -7.56
CA TYR A 41 0.89 1.23 -6.60
C TYR A 41 0.57 -0.12 -7.22
N ILE A 42 0.19 -0.18 -8.50
CA ILE A 42 -0.29 -1.42 -9.10
C ILE A 42 0.73 -1.93 -10.10
N ASP A 43 1.34 -3.05 -9.74
CA ASP A 43 2.09 -3.85 -10.72
C ASP A 43 1.13 -4.76 -11.47
N SER A 44 1.28 -4.82 -12.79
CA SER A 44 0.43 -5.64 -13.64
C SER A 44 1.24 -6.47 -14.63
N ALA A 45 0.93 -7.76 -14.67
CA ALA A 45 1.57 -8.69 -15.58
C ALA A 45 0.52 -9.46 -16.38
N VAL A 46 0.79 -9.64 -17.67
CA VAL A 46 -0.01 -10.49 -18.56
C VAL A 46 0.87 -11.62 -19.06
N ARG A 47 0.35 -12.85 -19.00
CA ARG A 47 0.98 -14.03 -19.57
C ARG A 47 -0.03 -14.87 -20.32
N HIS A 48 0.48 -15.57 -21.33
CA HIS A 48 -0.29 -16.47 -22.17
C HIS A 48 0.09 -17.90 -21.82
N VAL A 49 -0.91 -18.76 -21.62
CA VAL A 49 -0.73 -20.18 -21.34
C VAL A 49 -1.30 -20.97 -22.50
N LEU A 50 -0.48 -21.83 -23.11
CA LEU A 50 -0.89 -22.65 -24.22
C LEU A 50 -1.49 -23.96 -23.71
N LEU A 51 -2.71 -24.27 -24.14
CA LEU A 51 -3.43 -25.51 -23.83
C LEU A 51 -3.83 -26.18 -25.14
N ARG A 52 -4.19 -27.47 -25.09
CA ARG A 52 -4.65 -28.20 -26.29
C ARG A 52 -5.88 -27.56 -26.95
N GLN A 53 -6.73 -26.89 -26.17
CA GLN A 53 -7.94 -26.23 -26.66
C GLN A 53 -7.70 -24.82 -27.24
N GLY A 54 -6.48 -24.29 -27.11
CA GLY A 54 -6.10 -22.94 -27.51
C GLY A 54 -5.27 -22.22 -26.46
N VAL A 55 -5.22 -20.88 -26.53
CA VAL A 55 -4.43 -20.06 -25.59
C VAL A 55 -5.33 -19.42 -24.55
N LEU A 56 -4.92 -19.49 -23.29
CA LEU A 56 -5.54 -18.78 -22.15
C LEU A 56 -4.71 -17.53 -21.83
N GLY A 57 -5.38 -16.42 -21.56
CA GLY A 57 -4.78 -15.20 -21.05
C GLY A 57 -4.93 -15.11 -19.54
N ILE A 58 -3.84 -14.86 -18.84
CA ILE A 58 -3.84 -14.58 -17.41
C ILE A 58 -3.31 -13.16 -17.23
N LYS A 59 -4.11 -12.29 -16.62
CA LYS A 59 -3.71 -10.95 -16.20
C LYS A 59 -3.77 -10.87 -14.69
N VAL A 60 -2.65 -10.57 -14.06
CA VAL A 60 -2.55 -10.36 -12.61
C VAL A 60 -2.28 -8.89 -12.37
N LYS A 61 -2.99 -8.30 -11.40
CA LYS A 61 -2.75 -6.96 -10.86
C LYS A 61 -2.54 -7.09 -9.37
N ILE A 62 -1.41 -6.60 -8.87
CA ILE A 62 -1.07 -6.63 -7.45
C ILE A 62 -0.98 -5.19 -6.97
N MET A 63 -1.76 -4.85 -5.96
CA MET A 63 -1.63 -3.57 -5.27
C MET A 63 -0.58 -3.71 -4.16
N LEU A 64 0.52 -2.98 -4.31
CA LEU A 64 1.60 -2.89 -3.34
C LEU A 64 1.14 -2.09 -2.11
N ASP A 65 1.77 -2.33 -0.98
CA ASP A 65 1.56 -1.52 0.21
C ASP A 65 2.44 -0.26 0.19
N TRP A 66 2.04 0.77 0.94
CA TRP A 66 2.83 1.97 1.10
C TRP A 66 4.03 1.69 2.01
N ASP A 67 5.25 1.92 1.52
CA ASP A 67 6.48 1.75 2.30
C ASP A 67 7.28 3.05 2.30
N PRO A 68 7.43 3.73 3.46
CA PRO A 68 8.23 4.96 3.56
C PRO A 68 9.73 4.72 3.27
N LYS A 69 10.21 3.47 3.33
CA LYS A 69 11.59 3.10 3.02
C LYS A 69 11.80 2.75 1.54
N GLY A 70 10.73 2.66 0.74
CA GLY A 70 10.77 2.48 -0.70
C GLY A 70 11.38 1.16 -1.20
N LYS A 71 11.40 0.09 -0.38
CA LYS A 71 12.02 -1.18 -0.79
C LYS A 71 11.06 -2.07 -1.58
N VAL A 72 9.80 -2.11 -1.18
CA VAL A 72 8.79 -3.03 -1.75
C VAL A 72 7.66 -2.28 -2.43
N GLY A 73 7.38 -1.05 -2.04
CA GLY A 73 6.28 -0.25 -2.56
C GLY A 73 6.62 1.22 -2.74
N PRO A 74 5.66 2.02 -3.22
CA PRO A 74 5.84 3.44 -3.47
C PRO A 74 6.11 4.20 -2.17
N THR A 75 7.04 5.17 -2.24
CA THR A 75 7.35 6.07 -1.13
C THR A 75 6.23 7.10 -0.90
N THR A 76 5.54 7.50 -1.97
CA THR A 76 4.45 8.49 -1.95
C THR A 76 3.20 7.87 -1.34
N PRO A 77 2.65 8.41 -0.24
CA PRO A 77 1.41 7.89 0.34
C PRO A 77 0.23 8.09 -0.61
N LEU A 78 -0.85 7.33 -0.38
CA LEU A 78 -2.10 7.55 -1.10
C LEU A 78 -2.62 8.96 -0.83
N PRO A 79 -3.14 9.66 -1.85
CA PRO A 79 -3.57 11.06 -1.72
C PRO A 79 -4.72 11.24 -0.72
N ASP A 80 -5.51 10.19 -0.50
CA ASP A 80 -6.66 10.21 0.40
C ASP A 80 -6.28 9.88 1.86
N LEU A 81 -5.06 9.40 2.11
CA LEU A 81 -4.62 8.97 3.44
C LEU A 81 -3.99 10.13 4.21
N VAL A 82 -4.79 10.79 5.06
CA VAL A 82 -4.33 11.89 5.93
C VAL A 82 -4.06 11.35 7.34
N THR A 83 -2.83 11.54 7.83
CA THR A 83 -2.44 11.18 9.21
C THR A 83 -2.45 12.43 10.09
N ILE A 84 -3.37 12.49 11.05
CA ILE A 84 -3.46 13.59 12.02
C ILE A 84 -2.63 13.20 13.24
N HIS A 85 -1.54 13.90 13.48
CA HIS A 85 -0.72 13.69 14.68
C HIS A 85 -1.36 14.40 15.87
N THR A 86 -1.52 13.68 16.98
CA THR A 86 -1.95 14.28 18.24
C THR A 86 -0.86 15.21 18.78
N PRO A 87 -1.24 16.32 19.45
CA PRO A 87 -0.27 17.21 20.05
C PRO A 87 0.60 16.42 21.04
N LYS A 88 1.91 16.66 21.00
CA LYS A 88 2.84 16.06 21.94
C LYS A 88 2.62 16.70 23.30
N GLU A 89 2.43 15.90 24.34
CA GLU A 89 2.43 16.40 25.71
C GLU A 89 3.85 16.88 26.04
N GLU A 90 4.02 18.19 26.19
CA GLU A 90 5.22 18.75 26.78
C GLU A 90 5.14 18.51 28.29
N GLU A 91 5.93 17.56 28.79
CA GLU A 91 6.24 17.51 30.21
C GLU A 91 6.88 18.85 30.59
N TYR A 92 6.10 19.68 31.28
CA TYR A 92 6.61 20.85 31.98
C TYR A 92 7.61 20.35 33.02
N ASN A 93 8.88 20.29 32.64
CA ASN A 93 9.98 20.20 33.60
C ASN A 93 10.13 21.59 34.21
N PRO A 94 9.63 21.85 35.43
CA PRO A 94 9.90 23.11 36.09
C PRO A 94 11.42 23.25 36.19
N ILE A 95 11.94 24.31 35.60
CA ILE A 95 13.33 24.71 35.77
C ILE A 95 13.50 24.92 37.28
N GLU A 96 14.31 24.09 37.94
CA GLU A 96 14.66 24.30 39.34
C GLU A 96 15.32 25.67 39.46
N VAL A 97 14.58 26.64 40.01
CA VAL A 97 15.09 27.97 40.29
C VAL A 97 16.05 27.82 41.47
N THR A 98 17.34 27.72 41.20
CA THR A 98 18.37 27.87 42.24
C THR A 98 18.21 29.27 42.83
N THR A 99 17.64 29.35 44.03
CA THR A 99 17.55 30.58 44.82
C THR A 99 18.96 31.16 45.00
N PRO A 100 19.21 32.44 44.67
CA PRO A 100 20.51 33.06 44.94
C PRO A 100 20.71 33.13 46.46
N ALA A 101 21.80 32.52 46.92
CA ALA A 101 22.23 32.56 48.31
C ALA A 101 22.32 34.03 48.79
N GLU A 102 21.60 34.34 49.87
CA GLU A 102 21.76 35.60 50.59
C GLU A 102 23.23 35.79 50.96
N ILE A 103 23.75 36.97 50.58
CA ILE A 103 25.05 37.48 51.02
C ILE A 103 24.87 37.92 52.47
N PRO A 104 25.56 37.33 53.47
CA PRO A 104 25.66 37.98 54.76
C PRO A 104 26.79 39.01 54.67
N VAL A 105 26.42 40.28 54.79
CA VAL A 105 27.33 41.37 55.15
C VAL A 105 27.66 41.22 56.64
N ALA A 106 28.93 40.98 56.97
CA ALA A 106 29.60 41.38 58.21
C ALA A 106 31.12 41.25 58.03
#